data_AF-A0A2M6WBG7-F1
#
_entry.id   AF-A0A2M6WBG7-F1
#
_cell.length_a   1.000
_cell.length_b   1.000
_cell.length_c   1.000
_cell.angle_alpha   90.00
_cell.angle_beta   90.00
_cell.angle_gamma   90.00
#
_symmetry.space_group_name_H-M   'P 1'
#
loop_
_entity.id
_entity.type
_entity.pdbx_description
1 polymer ?
#
loop_
_entity_poly.entity_id
_entity_poly.type
_entity_poly.pdbx_seq_one_letter_code
_entity_poly.pdbx_strand_id
1 'polypeptide(L)'
;MYLDHVTANTNKTDFDRDSTEWTEIQEEMFKILKPHIDDLLGREIKEPTDEEKQRVKDAKELVTEMMKMRKINLNGNFLEGESVGQKQPERTGKTTRALLSVNKNREHFPKTPPPKDAVGKRKCLNEFMDWNIRDMDESVRSIIEEKEKSKLLVINNLFPGFKKTGGNNLYLIETAAIQLALPEKDEKQVIHILKFDKHLPVV
;
A
#
# COMPACT_ATOMS: atom_id res chain seq x y z
N MET A 1 32.41 -11.95 -13.56
CA MET A 1 32.89 -10.92 -14.50
C MET A 1 33.74 -9.96 -13.68
N TYR A 2 35.04 -9.90 -13.94
CA TYR A 2 35.94 -8.97 -13.25
C TYR A 2 36.03 -7.69 -14.10
N LEU A 3 35.76 -6.53 -13.49
CA LEU A 3 35.71 -5.21 -14.14
C LEU A 3 37.10 -4.55 -14.20
N ASP A 4 38.16 -5.36 -14.23
CA ASP A 4 39.55 -4.90 -14.06
C ASP A 4 40.05 -4.03 -15.22
N HIS A 5 39.31 -4.02 -16.34
CA HIS A 5 39.62 -3.21 -17.52
C HIS A 5 39.01 -1.81 -17.45
N VAL A 6 37.95 -1.56 -16.66
CA VAL A 6 37.35 -0.23 -16.59
C VAL A 6 38.10 0.64 -15.60
N THR A 7 38.55 1.80 -16.08
CA THR A 7 39.19 2.78 -15.20
C THR A 7 38.19 3.36 -14.20
N ALA A 8 38.61 3.43 -12.93
CA ALA A 8 37.85 4.14 -11.91
C ALA A 8 37.99 5.66 -12.09
N ASN A 9 36.94 6.39 -11.76
CA ASN A 9 36.98 7.84 -11.74
C ASN A 9 38.00 8.37 -10.70
N THR A 10 38.36 9.65 -10.79
CA THR A 10 39.43 10.25 -9.98
C THR A 10 39.20 10.17 -8.48
N ASN A 11 37.95 10.20 -8.01
CA ASN A 11 37.60 10.04 -6.60
C ASN A 11 37.37 8.56 -6.18
N LYS A 12 37.56 7.59 -7.09
CA LYS A 12 37.40 6.14 -6.88
C LYS A 12 36.02 5.74 -6.35
N THR A 13 35.00 6.54 -6.61
CA THR A 13 33.63 6.25 -6.15
C THR A 13 32.79 5.57 -7.24
N ASP A 14 33.22 5.65 -8.49
CA ASP A 14 32.49 5.14 -9.64
C ASP A 14 33.48 4.73 -10.75
N PHE A 15 32.97 4.05 -11.77
CA PHE A 15 33.72 3.75 -12.98
C PHE A 15 33.56 4.87 -14.01
N ASP A 16 34.52 4.98 -14.93
CA ASP A 16 34.39 5.88 -16.07
C ASP A 16 33.32 5.37 -17.04
N ARG A 17 32.12 5.94 -16.94
CA ARG A 17 30.94 5.52 -17.71
C ARG A 17 30.98 5.94 -19.17
N ASP A 18 31.82 6.90 -19.52
CA ASP A 18 31.95 7.40 -20.88
C ASP A 18 32.97 6.59 -21.70
N SER A 19 33.65 5.64 -21.06
CA SER A 19 34.61 4.76 -21.71
C SER A 19 33.94 3.71 -22.61
N THR A 20 34.66 3.31 -23.67
CA THR A 20 34.24 2.21 -24.56
C THR A 20 34.17 0.87 -23.83
N GLU A 21 35.05 0.68 -22.85
CA GLU A 21 35.10 -0.52 -22.00
C GLU A 21 33.83 -0.65 -21.13
N TRP A 22 33.34 0.46 -20.57
CA TRP A 22 32.10 0.47 -19.81
C TRP A 22 30.89 0.11 -20.67
N THR A 23 30.87 0.59 -21.93
CA THR A 23 29.77 0.30 -22.86
C THR A 23 29.74 -1.18 -23.24
N GLU A 24 30.89 -1.80 -23.51
CA GLU A 24 31.00 -3.24 -23.77
C GLU A 24 30.50 -4.09 -22.59
N ILE A 25 30.91 -3.75 -21.36
CA ILE A 25 30.42 -4.43 -20.15
C ILE A 25 28.91 -4.25 -19.98
N GLN A 26 28.41 -3.04 -20.21
CA GLN A 26 26.99 -2.76 -20.07
C GLN A 26 26.17 -3.59 -21.05
N GLU A 27 26.64 -3.78 -22.28
CA GLU A 27 26.00 -4.64 -23.28
C GLU A 27 26.01 -6.11 -22.87
N GLU A 28 27.15 -6.63 -22.40
CA GLU A 28 27.23 -8.01 -21.91
C GLU A 28 26.35 -8.25 -20.68
N MET A 29 26.39 -7.33 -19.72
CA MET A 29 25.57 -7.39 -18.51
C MET A 29 24.08 -7.32 -18.87
N PHE A 30 23.70 -6.45 -19.82
CA PHE A 30 22.34 -6.38 -20.31
C PHE A 30 21.93 -7.68 -21.01
N LYS A 31 22.80 -8.29 -21.82
CA LYS A 31 22.53 -9.57 -22.48
C LYS A 31 22.28 -10.71 -21.48
N ILE A 32 23.01 -10.73 -20.37
CA ILE A 32 22.83 -11.71 -19.28
C ILE A 32 21.53 -11.44 -18.51
N LEU A 33 21.23 -10.17 -18.21
CA LEU A 33 20.07 -9.79 -17.40
C LEU A 33 18.76 -9.80 -18.18
N LYS A 34 18.80 -9.60 -19.51
CA LYS A 34 17.64 -9.54 -20.38
C LYS A 34 16.64 -10.69 -20.20
N PRO A 35 17.03 -11.98 -20.20
CA PRO A 35 16.08 -13.07 -19.98
C PRO A 35 15.39 -12.99 -18.61
N HIS A 36 16.12 -12.63 -17.55
CA HIS A 36 15.53 -12.48 -16.21
C HIS A 36 14.61 -11.26 -16.10
N ILE A 37 14.96 -10.17 -16.78
CA ILE A 37 14.11 -8.98 -16.89
C ILE A 37 12.82 -9.33 -17.65
N ASP A 38 12.91 -10.09 -18.74
CA ASP A 38 11.77 -10.52 -19.54
C ASP A 38 10.86 -11.49 -18.77
N ASP A 39 11.45 -12.40 -17.97
CA ASP A 39 10.72 -13.26 -17.02
C ASP A 39 9.96 -12.44 -15.96
N LEU A 40 10.63 -11.45 -15.35
CA LEU A 40 10.04 -10.58 -14.32
C LEU A 40 8.98 -9.62 -14.86
N LEU A 41 9.16 -9.16 -16.10
CA LEU A 41 8.17 -8.35 -16.80
C LEU A 41 6.96 -9.18 -17.25
N GLY A 42 7.00 -10.51 -17.11
CA GLY A 42 5.87 -11.39 -17.34
C GLY A 42 5.33 -11.31 -18.75
N ARG A 43 6.19 -11.03 -19.75
CA ARG A 43 5.75 -10.98 -21.16
C ARG A 43 5.39 -12.36 -21.71
N GLU A 44 5.90 -13.42 -21.09
CA GLU A 44 5.39 -14.77 -21.25
C GLU A 44 4.44 -15.12 -20.10
N ILE A 45 3.23 -14.57 -20.12
CA ILE A 45 2.11 -15.25 -19.44
C ILE A 45 1.88 -16.52 -20.27
N LYS A 46 2.62 -17.58 -19.96
CA LYS A 46 2.27 -18.92 -20.45
C LYS A 46 0.86 -19.17 -19.94
N GLU A 47 -0.08 -19.30 -20.87
CA GLU A 47 -1.44 -19.69 -20.51
C GLU A 47 -1.33 -20.96 -19.67
N PRO A 48 -1.94 -20.99 -18.46
CA PRO A 48 -1.82 -22.13 -17.58
C PRO A 48 -2.27 -23.37 -18.33
N THR A 49 -1.48 -24.43 -18.24
CA THR A 49 -1.82 -25.71 -18.88
C THR A 49 -3.14 -26.20 -18.29
N ASP A 50 -3.97 -26.91 -19.05
CA ASP A 50 -5.28 -27.36 -18.56
C ASP A 50 -5.18 -28.23 -17.30
N GLU A 51 -4.07 -28.95 -17.13
CA GLU A 51 -3.73 -29.69 -15.91
C GLU A 51 -3.51 -28.77 -14.69
N GLU A 52 -2.91 -27.59 -14.87
CA GLU A 52 -2.70 -26.61 -13.81
C GLU A 52 -4.02 -25.95 -13.40
N LYS A 53 -4.87 -25.64 -14.39
CA LYS A 53 -6.22 -25.12 -14.15
C LYS A 53 -7.04 -26.12 -13.35
N GLN A 54 -6.94 -27.42 -13.68
CA GLN A 54 -7.64 -28.48 -12.95
C GLN A 54 -7.11 -28.62 -11.52
N ARG A 55 -5.79 -28.64 -11.31
CA ARG A 55 -5.19 -28.68 -9.96
C ARG A 55 -5.63 -27.51 -9.08
N VAL A 56 -5.70 -26.31 -9.64
CA VAL A 56 -6.18 -25.12 -8.91
C VAL A 56 -7.66 -25.22 -8.57
N LYS A 57 -8.48 -25.77 -9.48
CA LYS A 57 -9.90 -26.01 -9.24
C LYS A 57 -10.12 -27.03 -8.11
N ASP A 58 -9.39 -28.14 -8.14
CA ASP A 58 -9.46 -29.19 -7.12
C ASP A 58 -9.00 -28.65 -5.74
N ALA A 59 -7.91 -27.86 -5.72
CA ALA A 59 -7.44 -27.22 -4.49
C ALA A 59 -8.47 -26.22 -3.93
N LYS A 60 -9.13 -25.44 -4.81
CA LYS A 60 -10.19 -24.50 -4.41
C LYS A 60 -11.39 -25.26 -3.82
N GLU A 61 -11.80 -26.36 -4.43
CA GLU A 61 -12.88 -27.19 -3.93
C GLU A 61 -12.57 -27.75 -2.55
N LEU A 62 -11.38 -28.33 -2.36
CA LEU A 62 -10.92 -28.87 -1.08
C LEU A 62 -10.87 -27.80 0.02
N VAL A 63 -10.36 -26.60 -0.29
CA VAL A 63 -10.35 -25.47 0.67
C VAL A 63 -11.77 -25.03 1.00
N THR A 64 -12.68 -24.99 0.03
CA THR A 64 -14.08 -24.63 0.31
C THR A 64 -14.79 -25.67 1.16
N GLU A 65 -14.50 -26.96 0.97
CA GLU A 65 -15.01 -28.03 1.83
C GLU A 65 -14.44 -27.93 3.25
N MET A 66 -13.13 -27.72 3.40
CA MET A 66 -12.52 -27.49 4.72
C MET A 66 -13.12 -26.27 5.43
N MET A 67 -13.37 -25.18 4.71
CA MET A 67 -14.01 -24.00 5.26
C MET A 67 -15.47 -24.26 5.65
N LYS A 68 -16.22 -25.06 4.89
CA LYS A 68 -17.58 -25.48 5.25
C LYS A 68 -17.57 -26.35 6.51
N MET A 69 -16.67 -27.33 6.60
CA MET A 69 -16.51 -28.17 7.79
C MET A 69 -16.06 -27.35 9.01
N ARG A 70 -15.15 -26.39 8.82
CA ARG A 70 -14.73 -25.47 9.87
C ARG A 70 -15.87 -24.55 10.32
N LYS A 71 -16.72 -24.07 9.41
CA LYS A 71 -17.93 -23.30 9.75
C LYS A 71 -18.92 -24.13 10.56
N ILE A 72 -19.08 -25.41 10.25
CA ILE A 72 -19.89 -26.34 11.05
C ILE A 72 -19.30 -26.49 12.47
N ASN A 73 -17.98 -26.58 12.59
CA ASN A 73 -17.30 -26.62 13.90
C ASN A 73 -17.31 -25.28 14.65
N LEU A 74 -17.34 -24.13 13.95
CA LEU A 74 -17.39 -22.79 14.55
C LEU A 74 -18.74 -22.44 15.19
N ASN A 75 -19.83 -23.12 14.81
CA ASN A 75 -21.12 -23.01 15.52
C ASN A 75 -21.11 -23.76 16.87
N GLY A 76 -20.06 -24.54 17.16
CA GLY A 76 -19.79 -25.17 18.45
C GLY A 76 -18.47 -24.64 19.02
N ASN A 77 -18.56 -23.59 19.84
CA ASN A 77 -17.45 -22.88 20.50
C ASN A 77 -16.54 -22.07 19.58
N PHE A 78 -16.54 -20.76 19.82
CA PHE A 78 -15.57 -19.79 19.35
C PHE A 78 -14.13 -20.34 19.47
N LEU A 79 -13.42 -20.37 18.35
CA LEU A 79 -11.97 -20.60 18.30
C LEU A 79 -11.26 -19.46 19.05
N GLU A 80 -10.87 -19.73 20.29
CA GLU A 80 -9.62 -19.24 20.84
C GLU A 80 -8.54 -19.54 19.79
N GLY A 81 -7.99 -18.50 19.16
CA GLY A 81 -6.80 -18.66 18.34
C GLY A 81 -5.69 -19.17 19.25
N GLU A 82 -5.26 -20.42 19.04
CA GLU A 82 -4.08 -20.94 19.70
C GLU A 82 -2.87 -20.11 19.23
N SER A 83 -2.55 -19.09 20.01
CA SER A 83 -1.33 -18.29 19.92
C SER A 83 -0.16 -19.13 20.42
N VAL A 84 0.18 -20.18 19.67
CA VAL A 84 1.35 -21.01 19.94
C VAL A 84 2.59 -20.13 19.79
N GLY A 85 3.23 -19.82 20.92
CA GLY A 85 4.50 -19.08 20.98
C GLY A 85 4.48 -17.72 21.68
N GLN A 86 3.31 -17.17 22.05
CA GLN A 86 3.26 -15.97 22.88
C GLN A 86 3.07 -16.31 24.35
N LYS A 87 3.95 -15.79 25.22
CA LYS A 87 3.79 -15.89 26.68
C LYS A 87 2.44 -15.26 27.05
N GLN A 88 1.54 -16.05 27.63
CA GLN A 88 0.25 -15.51 28.07
C GLN A 88 0.48 -14.40 29.11
N PRO A 89 -0.28 -13.30 29.04
CA PRO A 89 -0.15 -12.22 30.02
C PRO A 89 -0.51 -12.75 31.41
N GLU A 90 0.39 -12.54 32.37
CA GLU A 90 0.18 -12.92 33.77
C GLU A 90 -1.06 -12.18 34.30
N ARG A 91 -2.18 -12.89 34.42
CA ARG A 91 -3.40 -12.37 35.03
C ARG A 91 -3.17 -12.26 36.54
N THR A 92 -2.67 -11.11 36.99
CA THR A 92 -2.80 -10.71 38.39
C THR A 92 -4.30 -10.64 38.70
N GLY A 93 -4.75 -11.40 39.70
CA GLY A 93 -6.15 -11.74 39.99
C GLY A 93 -7.07 -10.55 40.25
N LYS A 94 -7.42 -9.81 39.20
CA LYS A 94 -8.54 -8.87 39.20
C LYS A 94 -9.69 -9.50 38.44
N THR A 95 -10.70 -9.84 39.22
CA THR A 95 -12.02 -10.33 38.84
C THR A 95 -12.50 -9.69 37.54
N THR A 96 -13.03 -10.52 36.64
CA THR A 96 -13.54 -10.17 35.29
C THR A 96 -14.57 -9.02 35.27
N ARG A 97 -15.18 -8.66 36.40
CA ARG A 97 -16.03 -7.46 36.53
C ARG A 97 -15.28 -6.13 36.42
N ALA A 98 -13.98 -6.08 36.74
CA ALA A 98 -13.19 -4.85 36.64
C ALA A 98 -12.72 -4.53 35.22
N LEU A 99 -12.76 -5.49 34.28
CA LEU A 99 -12.35 -5.29 32.89
C LEU A 99 -13.47 -4.69 32.03
N LEU A 100 -14.73 -4.86 32.41
CA LEU A 100 -15.88 -4.31 31.67
C LEU A 100 -16.18 -2.84 32.02
N SER A 101 -15.62 -2.31 33.11
CA SER A 101 -15.91 -0.95 33.58
C SER A 101 -14.86 0.11 33.18
N VAL A 102 -13.78 -0.26 32.51
CA VAL A 102 -12.63 0.65 32.25
C VAL A 102 -12.76 1.44 30.94
N ASN A 103 -13.67 1.05 30.04
CA ASN A 103 -13.65 1.56 28.66
C ASN A 103 -14.70 2.61 28.30
N LYS A 104 -15.23 3.39 29.27
CA LYS A 104 -16.22 4.44 28.92
C LYS A 104 -15.70 5.86 28.79
N ASN A 105 -14.59 6.27 29.39
CA ASN A 105 -14.15 7.69 29.35
C ASN A 105 -12.62 7.87 29.45
N ARG A 106 -11.82 7.13 28.68
CA ARG A 106 -10.40 7.47 28.55
C ARG A 106 -10.23 8.37 27.34
N GLU A 107 -10.23 9.68 27.57
CA GLU A 107 -9.77 10.66 26.58
C GLU A 107 -8.32 10.31 26.23
N HIS A 108 -8.11 9.77 25.03
CA HIS A 108 -6.80 9.31 24.60
C HIS A 108 -6.00 10.52 24.11
N PHE A 109 -5.35 11.21 25.04
CA PHE A 109 -4.38 12.24 24.68
C PHE A 109 -3.01 11.60 24.44
N PRO A 110 -2.30 11.99 23.37
CA PRO A 110 -0.92 11.55 23.17
C PRO A 110 -0.06 12.05 24.33
N LYS A 111 0.90 11.23 24.76
CA LYS A 111 1.84 11.55 25.85
C LYS A 111 2.68 12.81 25.56
N THR A 112 2.78 13.18 24.28
CA THR A 112 3.45 14.38 23.81
C THR A 112 2.41 15.27 23.10
N PRO A 113 2.08 16.47 23.61
CA PRO A 113 1.19 17.38 22.91
C PRO A 113 1.85 17.85 21.60
N PRO A 114 1.08 18.09 20.53
CA PRO A 114 1.64 18.62 19.29
C PRO A 114 2.21 20.04 19.51
N PRO A 115 3.25 20.44 18.76
CA PRO A 115 3.76 21.81 18.76
C PRO A 115 2.65 22.83 18.47
N LYS A 116 2.75 24.04 19.04
CA LYS A 116 1.72 25.10 18.90
C LYS A 116 1.45 25.49 17.44
N ASP A 117 2.46 25.35 16.58
CA ASP A 117 2.41 25.69 15.14
C ASP A 117 2.28 24.46 14.23
N ALA A 118 1.75 23.34 14.74
CA ALA A 118 1.55 22.14 13.94
C ALA A 118 0.50 22.37 12.84
N VAL A 119 0.96 22.59 11.62
CA VAL A 119 0.16 22.56 10.38
C VAL A 119 -0.05 21.10 9.98
N GLY A 120 -1.30 20.70 9.71
CA GLY A 120 -1.65 19.33 9.31
C GLY A 120 -1.96 18.39 10.47
N LYS A 121 -2.96 18.73 11.30
CA LYS A 121 -3.52 17.77 12.25
C LYS A 121 -4.26 16.69 11.48
N ARG A 122 -3.60 15.55 11.23
CA ARG A 122 -4.26 14.36 10.70
C ARG A 122 -5.34 13.93 11.70
N LYS A 123 -6.59 14.26 11.43
CA LYS A 123 -7.72 13.72 12.18
C LYS A 123 -7.77 12.23 11.85
N CYS A 124 -7.63 11.38 12.87
CA CYS A 124 -8.00 9.99 12.74
C CYS A 124 -9.52 9.95 12.55
N LEU A 125 -9.98 9.82 11.31
CA LEU A 125 -11.39 9.54 11.03
C LEU A 125 -11.64 8.13 11.57
N ASN A 126 -12.36 8.04 12.69
CA ASN A 126 -12.66 6.77 13.37
C ASN A 126 -13.59 5.85 12.57
N GLU A 127 -14.04 6.29 11.39
CA GLU A 127 -14.98 5.58 10.54
C GLU A 127 -14.41 5.54 9.11
N PHE A 128 -14.31 4.33 8.56
CA PHE A 128 -13.97 4.13 7.15
C PHE A 128 -15.18 4.58 6.33
N MET A 129 -14.95 5.47 5.36
CA MET A 129 -15.99 5.97 4.48
C MET A 129 -16.47 4.85 3.53
N ASP A 130 -17.78 4.64 3.45
CA ASP A 130 -18.37 3.72 2.48
C ASP A 130 -18.07 4.19 1.05
N TRP A 131 -17.84 3.24 0.14
CA TRP A 131 -17.59 3.52 -1.27
C TRP A 131 -18.58 2.82 -2.20
N ASN A 132 -18.83 3.43 -3.34
CA ASN A 132 -19.66 2.89 -4.41
C ASN A 132 -18.94 3.03 -5.76
N ILE A 133 -19.21 2.14 -6.68
CA ILE A 133 -18.63 2.12 -8.02
C ILE A 133 -19.69 2.58 -9.01
N ARG A 134 -19.40 3.62 -9.80
CA ARG A 134 -20.32 4.16 -10.80
C ARG A 134 -19.58 4.68 -12.03
N ASP A 135 -20.28 4.71 -13.15
CA ASP A 135 -19.81 5.35 -14.38
C ASP A 135 -19.71 6.86 -14.18
N MET A 136 -18.53 7.41 -14.44
CA MET A 136 -18.23 8.85 -14.46
C MET A 136 -17.33 9.16 -15.66
N ASP A 137 -17.07 10.44 -15.92
CA ASP A 137 -16.15 10.87 -16.98
C ASP A 137 -14.77 10.21 -16.85
N GLU A 138 -14.19 9.75 -17.96
CA GLU A 138 -12.93 8.98 -17.99
C GLU A 138 -11.73 9.76 -17.42
N SER A 139 -11.83 11.09 -17.39
CA SER A 139 -10.83 12.00 -16.81
C SER A 139 -10.82 11.96 -15.27
N VAL A 140 -11.89 11.49 -14.64
CA VAL A 140 -12.07 11.54 -13.19
C VAL A 140 -11.90 10.15 -12.58
N ARG A 141 -10.94 10.04 -11.65
CA ARG A 141 -10.66 8.78 -10.93
C ARG A 141 -11.68 8.48 -9.81
N SER A 142 -11.97 9.47 -8.97
CA SER A 142 -12.89 9.35 -7.84
C SER A 142 -13.41 10.70 -7.37
N ILE A 143 -14.60 10.73 -6.78
CA ILE A 143 -15.22 11.93 -6.18
C ILE A 143 -15.81 11.56 -4.82
N ILE A 144 -15.74 12.48 -3.85
CA ILE A 144 -16.49 12.35 -2.59
C ILE A 144 -17.81 13.10 -2.77
N GLU A 145 -18.94 12.38 -2.72
CA GLU A 145 -20.27 12.97 -2.68
C GLU A 145 -20.75 13.09 -1.23
N GLU A 146 -21.26 14.26 -0.84
CA GLU A 146 -21.96 14.45 0.43
C GLU A 146 -23.47 14.22 0.21
N LYS A 147 -24.01 13.10 0.71
CA LYS A 147 -25.45 12.82 0.68
C LYS A 147 -26.02 12.75 2.08
N GLU A 148 -26.97 13.64 2.37
CA GLU A 148 -27.95 13.68 3.48
C GLU A 148 -27.49 13.49 4.93
N LYS A 149 -26.23 13.10 5.20
CA LYS A 149 -25.46 13.09 6.46
C LYS A 149 -24.20 12.22 6.40
N SER A 150 -23.96 11.49 5.31
CA SER A 150 -22.78 10.63 5.12
C SER A 150 -21.96 11.08 3.91
N LYS A 151 -20.64 11.17 4.07
CA LYS A 151 -19.71 11.27 2.95
C LYS A 151 -19.62 9.89 2.29
N LEU A 152 -19.76 9.81 0.97
CA LEU A 152 -19.64 8.56 0.21
C LEU A 152 -18.61 8.73 -0.90
N LEU A 153 -17.66 7.79 -0.98
CA LEU A 153 -16.65 7.77 -2.03
C LEU A 153 -17.23 7.12 -3.29
N VAL A 154 -17.28 7.84 -4.40
CA VAL A 154 -17.63 7.29 -5.71
C VAL A 154 -16.35 7.02 -6.49
N ILE A 155 -16.11 5.75 -6.83
CA ILE A 155 -14.96 5.30 -7.64
C ILE A 155 -15.42 5.07 -9.08
N ASN A 156 -14.70 5.64 -10.04
CA ASN A 156 -15.04 5.50 -11.45
C ASN A 156 -14.61 4.13 -12.00
N ASN A 157 -15.55 3.39 -12.58
CA ASN A 157 -15.27 2.15 -13.31
C ASN A 157 -14.75 2.37 -14.75
N LEU A 158 -15.01 3.53 -15.35
CA LEU A 158 -14.56 3.86 -16.72
C LEU A 158 -13.13 4.37 -16.77
N PHE A 159 -12.55 4.74 -15.62
CA PHE A 159 -11.18 5.23 -15.53
C PHE A 159 -10.17 4.17 -16.02
N PRO A 160 -9.15 4.53 -16.81
CA PRO A 160 -8.21 3.57 -17.38
C PRO A 160 -7.52 2.67 -16.34
N GLY A 161 -7.25 3.19 -15.14
CA GLY A 161 -6.69 2.41 -14.04
C GLY A 161 -7.63 1.33 -13.50
N PHE A 162 -8.93 1.60 -13.45
CA PHE A 162 -9.94 0.62 -13.04
C PHE A 162 -10.12 -0.47 -14.11
N LYS A 163 -10.19 -0.09 -15.40
CA LYS A 163 -10.29 -1.03 -16.53
C LYS A 163 -9.11 -2.00 -16.59
N LYS A 164 -7.88 -1.51 -16.35
CA LYS A 164 -6.66 -2.34 -16.36
C LYS A 164 -6.58 -3.34 -15.21
N THR A 165 -7.09 -2.97 -14.04
CA THR A 165 -6.99 -3.79 -12.82
C THR A 165 -8.23 -4.64 -12.55
N GLY A 166 -9.30 -4.46 -13.32
CA GLY A 166 -10.57 -5.17 -13.15
C GLY A 166 -11.28 -4.86 -11.83
N GLY A 167 -10.97 -3.71 -11.20
CA GLY A 167 -11.55 -3.36 -9.90
C GLY A 167 -11.00 -4.17 -8.72
N ASN A 168 -9.74 -4.61 -8.78
CA ASN A 168 -9.07 -5.30 -7.67
C ASN A 168 -9.16 -4.49 -6.36
N ASN A 169 -9.31 -5.17 -5.22
CA ASN A 169 -9.38 -4.58 -3.88
C ASN A 169 -8.22 -3.62 -3.58
N LEU A 170 -7.02 -3.93 -4.08
CA LEU A 170 -5.84 -3.07 -3.88
C LEU A 170 -6.02 -1.71 -4.57
N TYR A 171 -6.57 -1.69 -5.78
CA TYR A 171 -6.89 -0.45 -6.49
C TYR A 171 -7.96 0.36 -5.77
N LEU A 172 -8.99 -0.32 -5.21
CA LEU A 172 -10.06 0.33 -4.46
C LEU A 172 -9.51 1.02 -3.20
N ILE A 173 -8.70 0.31 -2.43
CA ILE A 173 -8.09 0.82 -1.20
C ILE A 173 -7.12 1.96 -1.50
N GLU A 174 -6.27 1.82 -2.51
CA GLU A 174 -5.34 2.87 -2.93
C GLU A 174 -6.08 4.13 -3.34
N THR A 175 -7.13 3.99 -4.16
CA THR A 175 -7.95 5.11 -4.62
C THR A 175 -8.66 5.80 -3.45
N ALA A 176 -9.18 5.03 -2.49
CA ALA A 176 -9.77 5.58 -1.28
C ALA A 176 -8.75 6.34 -0.42
N ALA A 177 -7.56 5.77 -0.21
CA ALA A 177 -6.50 6.40 0.57
C ALA A 177 -6.02 7.71 -0.07
N ILE A 178 -5.84 7.75 -1.39
CA ILE A 178 -5.44 8.96 -2.11
C ILE A 178 -6.51 10.05 -1.97
N GLN A 179 -7.78 9.69 -2.14
CA GLN A 179 -8.86 10.67 -2.06
C GLN A 179 -9.04 11.24 -0.64
N LEU A 180 -8.86 10.40 0.38
CA LEU A 180 -8.91 10.82 1.79
C LEU A 180 -7.68 11.62 2.23
N ALA A 181 -6.54 11.45 1.54
CA ALA A 181 -5.33 12.20 1.81
C ALA A 181 -5.36 13.64 1.25
N LEU A 182 -6.33 13.96 0.39
CA LEU A 182 -6.50 15.33 -0.10
C LEU A 182 -6.91 16.24 1.07
N PRO A 183 -6.26 17.40 1.25
CA PRO A 183 -6.58 18.32 2.33
C PRO A 183 -8.02 18.82 2.17
N GLU A 184 -8.76 18.88 3.28
CA GLU A 184 -10.05 19.58 3.29
C GLU A 184 -9.81 21.06 2.96
N LYS A 185 -10.79 21.72 2.32
CA LYS A 185 -10.68 23.12 1.84
C LYS A 185 -10.29 24.13 2.94
N ASP A 186 -10.41 23.75 4.21
CA ASP A 186 -10.08 24.57 5.38
C ASP A 186 -8.61 24.43 5.85
N GLU A 187 -7.84 23.47 5.30
CA GLU A 187 -6.41 23.32 5.61
C GLU A 187 -5.57 24.15 4.61
N LYS A 188 -5.22 25.38 5.02
CA LYS A 188 -4.32 26.24 4.24
C LYS A 188 -2.98 25.52 3.99
N GLN A 189 -2.71 25.17 2.74
CA GLN A 189 -1.37 24.77 2.30
C GLN A 189 -0.44 25.99 2.41
N VAL A 190 0.49 25.98 3.37
CA VAL A 190 1.64 26.89 3.35
C VAL A 190 2.66 26.29 2.39
N ILE A 191 2.58 26.69 1.12
CA ILE A 191 3.63 26.39 0.14
C ILE A 191 4.82 27.28 0.52
N HIS A 192 5.84 26.72 1.18
CA HIS A 192 7.13 27.39 1.32
C HIS A 192 7.80 27.44 -0.06
N ILE A 193 7.52 28.51 -0.81
CA ILE A 193 8.33 28.86 -1.97
C ILE A 193 9.67 29.34 -1.43
N LEU A 194 10.68 28.46 -1.48
CA LEU A 194 12.07 28.84 -1.26
C LEU A 194 12.47 29.82 -2.38
N LYS A 195 12.36 31.12 -2.11
CA LYS A 195 12.98 32.15 -2.93
C LYS A 195 14.50 32.05 -2.74
N PHE A 196 15.18 31.51 -3.74
CA PHE A 196 16.63 31.63 -3.85
C PHE A 196 16.95 33.05 -4.32
N ASP A 197 17.22 33.95 -3.38
CA ASP A 197 17.82 35.26 -3.69
C ASP A 197 19.25 35.04 -4.15
N LYS A 198 19.46 35.05 -5.48
CA LYS A 198 20.80 35.11 -6.08
C LYS A 198 21.30 36.56 -5.98
N HIS A 199 21.98 36.89 -4.89
CA HIS A 199 22.93 38.00 -4.90
C HIS A 199 24.24 37.52 -5.54
N LEU A 200 24.49 37.95 -6.78
CA LEU A 200 25.83 37.96 -7.37
C LEU A 200 26.29 39.42 -7.44
N PRO A 201 27.43 39.79 -6.85
CA PRO A 201 28.04 41.10 -7.09
C PRO A 201 28.65 41.12 -8.48
N VAL A 202 28.33 42.17 -9.23
CA VAL A 202 28.99 42.53 -10.49
C VAL A 202 30.37 43.10 -10.15
N VAL A 203 31.43 42.51 -10.70
CA VAL A 203 32.75 43.13 -10.86
C VAL A 203 32.93 43.43 -12.34
#